data_AF-A0A1Q3KY61-F1
#
_entry.id   AF-A0A1Q3KY61-F1
#
_cell.length_a   1.000
_cell.length_b   1.000
_cell.length_c   1.000
_cell.angle_alpha   90.00
_cell.angle_beta   90.00
_cell.angle_gamma   90.00
#
_symmetry.space_group_name_H-M   'P 1'
#
loop_
_entity.id
_entity.type
_entity.pdbx_description
1 polymer ?
#
loop_
_entity_poly.entity_id
_entity_poly.type
_entity_poly.pdbx_seq_one_letter_code
_entity_poly.pdbx_strand_id
1 'polypeptide(L)'
;MTGSALRRLLPAALAIAYAIFCLLAVTVLSIQDTDWMIGEKDRDGTVFTACTIPAPGDDTSDVAIPVSLLLIAGLLLPGVVSLVRRRRVGAPLLLGTALLLYWAALLFGRTAFC
;
A
#
# COMPACT_ATOMS: atom_id res chain seq x y z
N MET A 1 1.97 -20.75 34.00
CA MET A 1 1.10 -20.98 32.82
C MET A 1 1.09 -19.79 31.82
N THR A 2 2.01 -18.83 31.90
CA THR A 2 1.94 -17.56 31.13
C THR A 2 2.75 -17.53 29.82
N GLY A 3 3.73 -18.42 29.64
CA GLY A 3 4.64 -18.38 28.49
C GLY A 3 4.04 -18.80 27.13
N SER A 4 3.00 -19.64 27.12
CA SER A 4 2.42 -20.19 25.88
C SER A 4 1.42 -19.24 25.20
N ALA A 5 0.68 -18.45 25.98
CA ALA A 5 -0.25 -17.45 25.46
C ALA A 5 0.50 -16.26 24.84
N LEU A 6 1.55 -15.77 25.51
CA LEU A 6 2.38 -14.66 25.02
C LEU A 6 3.05 -14.99 23.67
N ARG A 7 3.57 -16.22 23.51
CA ARG A 7 4.17 -16.69 22.25
C ARG A 7 3.20 -16.74 21.08
N ARG A 8 1.89 -16.91 21.34
CA ARG A 8 0.86 -16.94 20.29
C ARG A 8 0.33 -15.55 19.93
N LEU A 9 0.31 -14.64 20.91
CA LEU A 9 -0.20 -13.27 20.73
C LEU A 9 0.83 -12.33 20.12
N LEU A 10 2.11 -12.51 20.45
CA LEU A 10 3.21 -11.69 19.93
C LEU A 10 3.24 -11.55 18.39
N PRO A 11 3.13 -12.63 17.58
CA PRO A 11 3.16 -12.49 16.13
C PRO A 11 1.92 -11.78 15.57
N ALA A 12 0.76 -11.92 16.22
CA ALA A 12 -0.45 -11.21 15.81
C ALA A 12 -0.34 -9.71 16.13
N ALA A 13 0.17 -9.36 17.32
CA ALA A 13 0.42 -7.98 17.71
C ALA A 13 1.45 -7.29 16.78
N LEU A 14 2.53 -8.00 16.42
CA LEU A 14 3.51 -7.50 15.44
C LEU A 14 2.90 -7.27 14.06
N ALA A 15 2.09 -8.20 13.57
CA ALA A 15 1.42 -8.05 12.27
C ALA A 15 0.46 -6.85 12.25
N ILE A 16 -0.27 -6.63 13.34
CA ILE A 16 -1.16 -5.47 13.49
C ILE A 16 -0.36 -4.16 13.56
N ALA A 17 0.68 -4.11 14.38
CA ALA A 17 1.53 -2.92 14.50
C ALA A 17 2.18 -2.55 13.17
N TYR A 18 2.67 -3.56 12.42
CA TYR A 18 3.22 -3.36 11.09
C TYR A 18 2.16 -2.92 10.08
N ALA A 19 0.94 -3.47 10.13
CA ALA A 19 -0.16 -3.01 9.28
C ALA A 19 -0.54 -1.54 9.56
N ILE A 20 -0.57 -1.11 10.83
CA ILE A 20 -0.80 0.30 11.20
C ILE A 20 0.31 1.19 10.63
N PHE A 21 1.58 0.76 10.76
CA PHE A 21 2.71 1.47 10.17
C PHE A 21 2.59 1.58 8.64
N CYS A 22 2.27 0.49 7.95
CA CYS A 22 2.08 0.50 6.50
C CYS A 22 0.91 1.41 6.09
N LEU A 23 -0.19 1.39 6.84
CA LEU A 23 -1.34 2.26 6.57
C LEU A 23 -0.94 3.73 6.67
N LEU A 24 -0.26 4.13 7.75
CA LEU A 24 0.25 5.50 7.89
C LEU A 24 1.25 5.87 6.80
N ALA A 25 2.20 4.99 6.48
CA ALA A 25 3.19 5.23 5.44
C ALA A 25 2.53 5.42 4.07
N VAL A 26 1.60 4.54 3.69
CA VAL A 26 0.83 4.64 2.43
C VAL A 26 0.02 5.91 2.40
N THR A 27 -0.66 6.28 3.49
CA THR A 27 -1.43 7.52 3.56
C THR A 27 -0.53 8.75 3.41
N VAL A 28 0.63 8.81 4.09
CA VAL A 28 1.57 9.94 3.98
C VAL A 28 2.15 10.02 2.57
N LEU A 29 2.58 8.91 1.99
CA LEU A 29 3.08 8.82 0.62
C LEU A 29 2.02 9.21 -0.42
N SER A 30 0.74 8.99 -0.12
CA SER A 30 -0.39 9.33 -1.01
C SER A 30 -0.93 10.74 -0.82
N ILE A 31 -0.65 11.40 0.32
CA ILE A 31 -1.07 12.78 0.61
C ILE A 31 -0.03 13.80 0.21
N GLN A 32 1.27 13.45 0.18
CA GLN A 32 2.25 14.39 -0.36
C GLN A 32 1.91 14.69 -1.82
N ASP A 33 1.67 15.97 -2.12
CA ASP A 33 1.47 16.54 -3.46
C ASP A 33 2.78 16.47 -4.28
N THR A 34 3.35 15.28 -4.39
CA THR A 34 4.45 14.97 -5.30
C THR A 34 3.85 14.21 -6.46
N ASP A 35 3.40 14.93 -7.50
CA ASP A 35 3.22 14.50 -8.90
C ASP A 35 2.93 13.00 -9.17
N TRP A 36 2.16 12.34 -8.30
CA TRP A 36 2.00 10.89 -8.28
C TRP A 36 0.86 10.43 -9.19
N MET A 37 0.14 11.36 -9.80
CA MET A 37 -0.57 11.04 -11.02
C MET A 37 0.40 11.22 -12.16
N ILE A 38 0.63 10.12 -12.88
CA ILE A 38 0.85 10.17 -14.32
C ILE A 38 -0.27 11.04 -14.88
N GLY A 39 0.08 12.29 -15.10
CA GLY A 39 -0.82 13.36 -15.38
C GLY A 39 -1.58 13.99 -14.19
N GLU A 40 -0.91 14.57 -13.20
CA GLU A 40 -1.45 15.71 -12.45
C GLU A 40 -0.98 17.02 -13.10
N LYS A 41 -1.81 18.05 -13.00
CA LYS A 41 -1.60 19.36 -13.61
C LYS A 41 -0.35 20.03 -13.04
N ASP A 42 0.64 20.21 -13.91
CA ASP A 42 1.80 21.06 -13.72
C ASP A 42 1.38 22.39 -13.06
N ARG A 43 2.11 22.79 -12.01
CA ARG A 43 1.76 23.91 -11.12
C ARG A 43 1.66 25.25 -11.89
N ASP A 44 2.19 25.29 -13.11
CA ASP A 44 2.18 26.41 -14.06
C ASP A 44 1.03 26.37 -15.09
N GLY A 45 0.09 25.42 -14.99
CA GLY A 45 -1.25 25.56 -15.55
C GLY A 45 -1.41 25.36 -17.06
N THR A 46 -0.44 24.75 -17.76
CA THR A 46 -0.51 24.60 -19.24
C THR A 46 -0.80 23.18 -19.73
N VAL A 47 -0.79 22.16 -18.87
CA VAL A 47 -1.02 20.77 -19.30
C VAL A 47 -2.24 20.19 -18.58
N PHE A 48 -3.32 20.02 -19.34
CA PHE A 48 -4.48 19.25 -18.91
C PHE A 48 -4.15 17.78 -19.08
N THR A 49 -3.89 17.14 -17.97
CA THR A 49 -3.66 15.72 -17.93
C THR A 49 -4.99 15.00 -17.83
N ALA A 50 -5.52 14.68 -19.00
CA ALA A 50 -6.71 13.85 -19.11
C ALA A 50 -6.32 12.41 -18.75
N CYS A 51 -6.96 11.88 -17.71
CA CYS A 51 -7.06 10.47 -17.34
C CYS A 51 -5.94 9.58 -17.89
N THR A 52 -4.89 9.35 -17.12
CA THR A 52 -3.90 8.28 -17.35
C THR A 52 -3.02 8.38 -18.61
N ILE A 53 -3.08 9.47 -19.38
CA ILE A 53 -2.11 9.69 -20.47
C ILE A 53 -0.93 10.50 -19.92
N PRO A 54 0.28 9.92 -19.83
CA PRO A 54 1.43 10.64 -19.31
C PRO A 54 1.67 11.93 -20.08
N ALA A 55 1.76 13.05 -19.35
CA ALA A 55 2.23 14.29 -19.95
C ALA A 55 3.74 14.16 -20.22
N PRO A 56 4.28 14.83 -21.27
CA PRO A 56 5.71 14.78 -21.58
C PRO A 56 6.63 15.45 -20.53
N GLY A 57 6.09 15.82 -19.35
CA GLY A 57 6.82 16.30 -18.18
C GLY A 57 6.59 15.47 -16.90
N ASP A 58 5.89 14.33 -16.98
CA ASP A 58 5.67 13.47 -15.80
C ASP A 58 7.00 12.94 -15.26
N ASP A 59 7.24 13.20 -13.98
CA ASP A 59 8.48 12.84 -13.31
C ASP A 59 8.51 11.32 -13.03
N THR A 60 9.16 10.56 -13.92
CA THR A 60 9.32 9.10 -13.80
C THR A 60 10.14 8.64 -12.59
N SER A 61 10.64 9.57 -11.76
CA SER A 61 11.39 9.29 -10.52
C SER A 61 10.49 8.88 -9.33
N ASP A 62 9.24 8.56 -9.62
CA ASP A 62 8.17 8.33 -8.65
C ASP A 62 8.37 7.04 -7.82
N VAL A 63 8.98 7.21 -6.64
CA VAL A 63 9.32 6.09 -5.74
C VAL A 63 8.17 5.66 -4.83
N ALA A 64 7.07 6.42 -4.75
CA ALA A 64 5.97 6.14 -3.83
C ALA A 64 5.25 4.81 -4.13
N ILE A 65 5.01 4.51 -5.40
CA ILE A 65 4.38 3.25 -5.86
C ILE A 65 5.24 2.02 -5.50
N PRO A 66 6.53 1.94 -5.91
CA PRO A 66 7.35 0.77 -5.56
C PRO A 66 7.58 0.63 -4.05
N VAL A 67 7.72 1.73 -3.32
CA VAL A 67 7.90 1.71 -1.85
C VAL A 67 6.64 1.19 -1.14
N SER A 68 5.46 1.67 -1.51
CA SER A 68 4.20 1.20 -0.92
C SER A 68 3.92 -0.27 -1.23
N LEU A 69 4.21 -0.73 -2.46
CA LEU A 69 4.11 -2.14 -2.82
C LEU A 69 5.08 -3.02 -2.01
N LEU A 70 6.33 -2.58 -1.80
CA LEU A 70 7.29 -3.29 -0.95
C LEU A 70 6.80 -3.44 0.50
N LEU A 71 6.21 -2.38 1.06
CA LEU A 71 5.62 -2.41 2.40
C LEU A 71 4.46 -3.41 2.50
N ILE A 72 3.54 -3.41 1.52
CA ILE A 72 2.40 -4.34 1.48
C ILE A 72 2.89 -5.79 1.28
N ALA A 73 3.92 -5.99 0.45
CA ALA A 73 4.53 -7.30 0.23
C ALA A 73 5.10 -7.91 1.53
N GLY A 74 5.59 -7.07 2.45
CA GLY A 74 6.05 -7.50 3.78
C GLY A 74 4.99 -8.24 4.60
N LEU A 75 3.70 -7.92 4.42
CA LEU A 75 2.56 -8.63 5.04
C LEU A 75 2.06 -9.80 4.19
N LEU A 76 1.96 -9.60 2.88
CA LEU A 76 1.43 -10.60 1.96
C LEU A 76 2.31 -11.84 1.87
N LEU A 77 3.63 -11.69 1.72
CA LEU A 77 4.56 -12.81 1.55
C LEU A 77 4.49 -13.84 2.69
N PRO A 78 4.66 -13.46 3.98
CA PRO A 78 4.52 -14.41 5.08
C PRO A 78 3.10 -14.99 5.19
N GLY A 79 2.08 -14.21 4.85
CA GLY A 79 0.69 -14.66 4.78
C GLY A 79 0.47 -15.75 3.72
N VAL A 80 0.98 -15.54 2.51
CA VAL A 80 0.90 -16.48 1.38
C VAL A 80 1.71 -17.74 1.68
N VAL A 81 2.93 -17.60 2.23
CA VAL A 81 3.74 -18.75 2.64
C VAL A 81 3.00 -19.60 3.68
N SER A 82 2.34 -18.97 4.66
CA SER A 82 1.51 -19.67 5.63
C SER A 82 0.32 -20.38 4.97
N LEU A 83 -0.36 -19.72 4.03
CA LEU A 83 -1.48 -20.29 3.30
C LEU A 83 -1.05 -21.51 2.48
N VAL A 84 0.05 -21.41 1.74
CA VAL A 84 0.56 -22.49 0.87
C VAL A 84 1.05 -23.67 1.72
N ARG A 85 1.84 -23.41 2.78
CA ARG A 85 2.46 -24.48 3.58
C ARG A 85 1.52 -25.11 4.59
N ARG A 86 0.60 -24.35 5.19
CA ARG A 86 -0.26 -24.81 6.30
C ARG A 86 -1.75 -24.81 5.96
N ARG A 87 -2.14 -24.38 4.75
CA ARG A 87 -3.55 -24.23 4.32
C ARG A 87 -4.39 -23.40 5.30
N ARG A 88 -3.75 -22.45 5.99
CA ARG A 88 -4.38 -21.56 6.97
C ARG A 88 -4.22 -20.12 6.54
N VAL A 89 -5.35 -19.41 6.50
CA VAL A 89 -5.39 -17.96 6.35
C VAL A 89 -4.94 -17.35 7.68
N GLY A 90 -3.81 -16.66 7.66
CA GLY A 90 -3.29 -15.94 8.81
C GLY A 90 -3.71 -14.47 8.80
N ALA A 91 -3.70 -13.83 9.97
CA ALA A 91 -3.81 -12.39 10.12
C ALA A 91 -2.93 -11.56 9.14
N PRO A 92 -1.64 -11.89 8.89
CA PRO A 92 -0.83 -11.12 7.94
C PRO A 92 -1.36 -11.16 6.51
N LEU A 93 -1.98 -12.27 6.08
CA LEU A 93 -2.60 -12.33 4.76
C LEU A 93 -3.81 -11.41 4.71
N LEU A 94 -4.73 -11.51 5.67
CA LEU A 94 -5.93 -10.66 5.72
C LEU A 94 -5.59 -9.17 5.78
N LEU A 95 -4.64 -8.80 6.65
CA LEU A 95 -4.17 -7.42 6.79
C LEU A 95 -3.49 -6.93 5.51
N GLY A 96 -2.63 -7.75 4.89
CA GLY A 96 -1.97 -7.44 3.63
C GLY A 96 -2.96 -7.24 2.48
N THR A 97 -3.97 -8.10 2.36
CA THR A 97 -5.02 -7.95 1.33
C THR A 97 -5.87 -6.71 1.55
N ALA A 98 -6.24 -6.41 2.81
CA ALA A 98 -6.97 -5.19 3.14
C ALA A 98 -6.16 -3.92 2.82
N LEU A 99 -4.86 -3.92 3.11
CA LEU A 99 -3.95 -2.83 2.77
C LEU A 99 -3.80 -2.66 1.26
N LEU A 100 -3.73 -3.77 0.51
CA LEU A 100 -3.67 -3.74 -0.95
C LEU A 100 -4.95 -3.13 -1.55
N LEU A 101 -6.12 -3.50 -1.03
CA LEU A 101 -7.40 -2.93 -1.44
C LEU A 101 -7.48 -1.44 -1.10
N TYR A 102 -7.03 -1.03 0.08
CA TYR A 102 -6.97 0.37 0.47
C TYR A 102 -6.04 1.18 -0.43
N TRP A 103 -4.85 0.66 -0.71
CA TRP A 103 -3.89 1.25 -1.64
C TRP A 103 -4.47 1.40 -3.05
N ALA A 104 -5.11 0.34 -3.56
CA ALA A 104 -5.78 0.37 -4.86
C ALA A 104 -6.95 1.38 -4.87
N ALA A 105 -7.73 1.47 -3.80
CA ALA A 105 -8.81 2.44 -3.69
C ALA A 105 -8.30 3.89 -3.67
N LEU A 106 -7.15 4.16 -3.04
CA LEU A 106 -6.51 5.48 -3.09
C LEU A 106 -6.00 5.82 -4.48
N LEU A 107 -5.33 4.87 -5.14
CA LEU A 107 -4.76 5.06 -6.47
C LEU A 107 -5.87 5.22 -7.54
N PHE A 108 -6.78 4.26 -7.62
CA PHE A 108 -7.81 4.22 -8.65
C PHE A 108 -9.04 5.06 -8.31
N GLY A 109 -9.36 5.25 -7.03
CA GLY A 109 -10.52 6.05 -6.61
C GLY A 109 -10.40 7.51 -7.00
N ARG A 110 -9.16 8.05 -7.06
CA ARG A 110 -8.92 9.40 -7.58
C ARG A 110 -9.09 9.48 -9.10
N THR A 111 -8.75 8.41 -9.83
CA THR A 111 -8.95 8.32 -11.29
C THR A 111 -10.36 7.91 -11.72
N ALA A 112 -11.18 7.36 -10.82
CA ALA A 112 -12.52 6.82 -11.13
C ALA A 112 -13.58 7.90 -11.40
N PHE A 113 -13.30 9.15 -11.03
CA PHE A 113 -14.17 10.31 -11.25
C PHE A 113 -13.70 11.23 -12.38
N CYS A 114 -12.71 10.79 -13.15
CA CYS A 114 -12.24 11.50 -14.33
C CYS A 114 -13.03 11.10 -15.59
#